data_AF-A0A519TF43-F1
#
_entry.id   AF-A0A519TF43-F1
#
_cell.length_a   1.000
_cell.length_b   1.000
_cell.length_c   1.000
_cell.angle_alpha   90.00
_cell.angle_beta   90.00
_cell.angle_gamma   90.00
#
_symmetry.space_group_name_H-M   'P 1'
#
loop_
_entity.id
_entity.type
_entity.pdbx_description
1 polymer ?
#
loop_
_entity_poly.entity_id
_entity_poly.type
_entity_poly.pdbx_seq_one_letter_code
_entity_poly.pdbx_strand_id
1 'polypeptide(L)'
;ATRRMAADVAAGRLQAEAVTENTITNYLATAGMPDPELLVRTSGEQRISNFLLWQLAYTELYITPVLWPDFRRSHLRAALVAYQQRERRFGKTSEQLSVS
;
A
#
# COMPACT_ATOMS: atom_id res chain seq x y z
N ALA A 1 2.51 -15.14 4.90
CA ALA A 1 2.76 -14.64 6.26
C ALA A 1 2.28 -15.61 7.33
N THR A 2 0.98 -15.70 7.61
CA THR A 2 0.45 -16.32 8.84
C THR A 2 0.91 -17.76 9.09
N ARG A 3 0.93 -18.64 8.07
CA ARG A 3 1.44 -20.03 8.25
C ARG A 3 2.91 -20.07 8.70
N ARG A 4 3.76 -19.19 8.17
CA ARG A 4 5.18 -19.09 8.57
C ARG A 4 5.30 -18.56 9.99
N MET A 5 4.55 -17.52 10.33
CA MET A 5 4.50 -16.97 11.70
C MET A 5 4.08 -18.05 12.69
N ALA A 6 3.02 -18.80 12.40
CA ALA A 6 2.54 -19.88 13.26
C ALA A 6 3.59 -20.98 13.46
N ALA A 7 4.34 -21.34 12.41
CA ALA A 7 5.43 -22.30 12.51
C ALA A 7 6.59 -21.78 13.39
N ASP A 8 6.92 -20.49 13.31
CA ASP A 8 7.94 -19.87 14.14
C ASP A 8 7.49 -19.72 15.60
N VAL A 9 6.20 -19.49 15.85
CA VAL A 9 5.60 -19.53 17.19
C VAL A 9 5.67 -20.93 17.78
N ALA A 10 5.23 -21.95 17.04
CA ALA A 10 5.28 -23.34 17.49
C ALA A 10 6.72 -23.83 17.78
N ALA A 11 7.70 -23.29 17.07
CA ALA A 11 9.11 -23.59 17.29
C ALA A 11 9.80 -22.73 18.37
N GLY A 12 9.06 -21.85 19.06
CA GLY A 12 9.59 -20.97 20.10
C GLY A 12 10.48 -19.83 19.58
N ARG A 13 10.55 -19.59 18.26
CA ARG A 13 11.32 -18.51 17.63
C ARG A 13 10.61 -17.16 17.68
N LEU A 14 9.28 -17.16 17.87
CA LEU A 14 8.45 -15.97 18.02
C LEU A 14 7.46 -16.21 19.16
N GLN A 15 7.31 -15.24 20.07
CA GLN A 15 6.25 -15.29 21.08
C GLN A 15 4.98 -14.65 20.49
N ALA A 16 3.81 -15.25 20.74
CA ALA A 16 2.55 -14.79 20.16
C ALA A 16 2.21 -13.35 20.60
N GLU A 17 2.54 -13.02 21.84
CA GLU A 17 2.33 -11.71 22.47
C GLU A 17 3.26 -10.63 21.90
N ALA A 18 4.35 -11.02 21.25
CA ALA A 18 5.29 -10.12 20.59
C ALA A 18 4.91 -9.81 19.13
N VAL A 19 3.77 -10.31 18.65
CA VAL A 19 3.30 -10.03 17.29
C VAL A 19 2.79 -8.59 17.20
N THR A 20 3.43 -7.81 16.34
CA THR A 20 3.06 -6.44 16.00
C THR A 20 2.79 -6.31 14.50
N GLU A 21 2.30 -5.16 14.03
CA GLU A 21 2.19 -4.85 12.59
C GLU A 21 3.54 -4.96 11.86
N ASN A 22 4.64 -4.54 12.51
CA ASN A 22 5.99 -4.70 11.97
C ASN A 22 6.37 -6.18 11.87
N THR A 23 6.00 -6.99 12.86
CA THR A 23 6.17 -8.45 12.80
C THR A 23 5.44 -9.01 11.58
N ILE A 24 4.15 -8.68 11.37
CA ILE A 24 3.38 -9.16 10.22
C ILE A 24 4.04 -8.74 8.90
N THR A 25 4.44 -7.47 8.79
CA THR A 25 5.07 -6.89 7.61
C THR A 25 6.33 -7.66 7.18
N ASN A 26 7.16 -8.05 8.16
CA ASN A 26 8.38 -8.85 7.90
C ASN A 26 8.10 -10.29 7.42
N TYR A 27 6.87 -10.79 7.57
CA TYR A 27 6.46 -12.11 7.08
C TYR A 27 5.67 -12.07 5.76
N LEU A 28 5.32 -10.87 5.27
CA LEU A 28 4.69 -10.70 3.96
C LEU A 28 5.70 -10.94 2.84
N ALA A 29 5.18 -11.21 1.63
CA ALA A 29 6.01 -11.42 0.46
C ALA A 29 6.80 -10.15 0.05
N THR A 30 6.35 -8.98 0.48
CA THR A 30 6.97 -7.68 0.22
C THR A 30 7.92 -7.24 1.34
N ALA A 31 8.31 -8.14 2.26
CA ALA A 31 9.21 -7.78 3.35
C ALA A 31 10.51 -7.14 2.80
N GLY A 32 10.93 -6.03 3.41
CA GLY A 32 12.08 -5.25 2.97
C GLY A 32 11.79 -4.27 1.82
N MET A 33 10.57 -4.24 1.29
CA MET A 33 10.11 -3.21 0.34
C MET A 33 9.22 -2.19 1.09
N PRO A 34 9.35 -0.88 0.79
CA PRO A 34 8.42 0.10 1.32
C PRO A 34 7.02 -0.13 0.75
N ASP A 35 6.00 0.23 1.53
CA ASP A 35 4.63 0.27 1.04
C ASP A 35 4.50 1.34 -0.06
N PRO A 36 3.73 1.08 -1.12
CA PRO A 36 3.61 2.01 -2.24
C PRO A 36 2.87 3.28 -1.82
N GLU A 37 3.33 4.42 -2.28
CA GLU A 37 2.64 5.69 -2.04
C GLU A 37 1.53 5.95 -3.05
N LEU A 38 1.65 5.38 -4.25
CA LEU A 38 0.71 5.51 -5.35
C LEU A 38 0.44 4.18 -6.05
N LEU A 39 -0.83 3.79 -6.15
CA LEU A 39 -1.30 2.73 -7.03
C LEU A 39 -1.98 3.33 -8.27
N VAL A 40 -1.47 3.00 -9.45
CA VAL A 40 -2.11 3.33 -10.72
C VAL A 40 -2.90 2.14 -11.22
N ARG A 41 -4.21 2.30 -11.40
CA ARG A 41 -5.09 1.28 -11.98
C ARG A 41 -5.68 1.75 -13.31
N THR A 42 -5.41 0.98 -14.36
CA THR A 42 -5.88 1.24 -15.72
C THR A 42 -7.27 0.65 -15.95
N SER A 43 -7.82 0.85 -17.16
CA SER A 43 -9.10 0.32 -17.65
C SER A 43 -10.36 0.78 -16.90
N GLY A 44 -10.28 1.81 -16.06
CA GLY A 44 -11.43 2.46 -15.41
C GLY A 44 -12.07 1.70 -14.24
N GLU A 45 -11.54 0.53 -13.89
CA GLU A 45 -12.14 -0.34 -12.87
C GLU A 45 -11.89 0.18 -11.45
N GLN A 46 -12.96 0.52 -10.71
CA GLN A 46 -12.87 1.03 -9.35
C GLN A 46 -12.87 -0.07 -8.30
N ARG A 47 -11.86 -0.94 -8.35
CA ARG A 47 -11.63 -2.01 -7.36
C ARG A 47 -10.14 -2.21 -7.17
N ILE A 48 -9.73 -2.95 -6.15
CA ILE A 48 -8.32 -3.32 -5.95
C ILE A 48 -8.04 -4.73 -6.51
N SER A 49 -9.07 -5.59 -6.57
CA SER A 49 -8.95 -6.97 -7.08
C SER A 49 -7.93 -7.82 -6.32
N ASN A 50 -7.94 -7.74 -4.98
CA ASN A 50 -7.07 -8.54 -4.11
C ASN A 50 -5.55 -8.32 -4.34
N PHE A 51 -5.17 -7.14 -4.84
CA PHE A 51 -3.78 -6.77 -5.05
C PHE A 51 -3.26 -6.01 -3.82
N LEU A 52 -2.16 -6.48 -3.21
CA LEU A 52 -1.42 -5.79 -2.14
C LEU A 52 -2.27 -5.20 -0.99
N LEU A 53 -3.32 -5.91 -0.55
CA LEU A 53 -4.31 -5.36 0.40
C LEU A 53 -3.70 -4.77 1.69
N TRP A 54 -2.66 -5.40 2.23
CA TRP A 54 -1.98 -4.93 3.43
C TRP A 54 -1.19 -3.65 3.15
N GLN A 55 -0.40 -3.67 2.07
CA GLN A 55 0.50 -2.57 1.70
C GLN A 55 -0.28 -1.34 1.22
N LEU A 56 -1.51 -1.52 0.71
CA LEU A 56 -2.33 -0.44 0.18
C LEU A 56 -3.10 0.37 1.23
N ALA A 57 -2.94 0.09 2.53
CA ALA A 57 -3.75 0.69 3.60
C ALA A 57 -3.77 2.24 3.59
N TYR A 58 -2.66 2.87 3.19
CA TYR A 58 -2.51 4.34 3.09
C TYR A 58 -1.97 4.81 1.73
N THR A 59 -2.14 3.98 0.70
CA THR A 59 -1.69 4.27 -0.66
C THR A 59 -2.72 5.12 -1.40
N GLU A 60 -2.27 6.14 -2.12
CA GLU A 60 -3.15 6.92 -2.99
C GLU A 60 -3.54 6.11 -4.22
N LEU A 61 -4.82 6.16 -4.59
CA LEU A 61 -5.36 5.44 -5.74
C LEU A 61 -5.58 6.40 -6.92
N TYR A 62 -4.91 6.13 -8.03
CA TYR A 62 -5.13 6.82 -9.31
C TYR A 62 -5.73 5.84 -10.31
N ILE A 63 -7.01 6.03 -10.63
CA ILE A 63 -7.75 5.18 -11.58
C ILE A 63 -7.92 5.94 -12.89
N THR A 64 -7.60 5.30 -14.00
CA THR A 64 -7.68 5.90 -15.34
C THR A 64 -8.44 4.98 -16.30
N PRO A 65 -9.27 5.52 -17.22
CA PRO A 65 -9.94 4.73 -18.26
C PRO A 65 -8.97 4.20 -19.32
N VAL A 66 -7.74 4.74 -19.41
CA VAL A 66 -6.72 4.29 -20.37
C VAL A 66 -6.45 2.80 -20.18
N LEU A 67 -6.53 2.02 -21.25
CA LEU A 67 -6.24 0.59 -21.24
C LEU A 67 -4.74 0.35 -21.05
N TRP A 68 -4.35 -0.75 -20.39
CA TRP A 68 -2.94 -1.05 -20.13
C TRP A 68 -2.06 -1.05 -21.39
N PRO A 69 -2.46 -1.64 -22.54
CA PRO A 69 -1.68 -1.59 -23.77
C PRO A 69 -1.48 -0.17 -24.33
N ASP A 70 -2.33 0.79 -23.95
CA ASP A 70 -2.30 2.18 -24.38
C ASP A 70 -1.66 3.11 -23.34
N PHE A 71 -1.27 2.58 -22.18
CA PHE A 71 -0.60 3.36 -21.15
C PHE A 71 0.81 3.76 -21.59
N ARG A 72 1.20 5.02 -21.36
CA ARG A 72 2.43 5.64 -21.88
C ARG A 72 3.05 6.54 -20.81
N ARG A 73 4.27 7.00 -21.06
CA ARG A 73 5.01 7.89 -20.13
C ARG A 73 4.23 9.15 -19.75
N SER A 74 3.47 9.72 -20.69
CA SER A 74 2.60 10.88 -20.42
C SER A 74 1.53 10.58 -19.37
N HIS A 75 0.92 9.39 -19.42
CA HIS A 75 -0.07 8.93 -18.45
C HIS A 75 0.53 8.71 -17.06
N LEU A 76 1.74 8.14 -16.98
CA LEU A 76 2.44 8.02 -15.70
C LEU A 76 2.76 9.39 -15.10
N ARG A 77 3.24 10.35 -15.93
CA ARG A 77 3.50 11.72 -15.48
C ARG A 77 2.23 12.38 -14.93
N ALA A 78 1.10 12.21 -15.60
CA ALA A 78 -0.19 12.72 -15.12
C ALA A 78 -0.59 12.12 -13.76
N ALA A 79 -0.38 10.81 -13.57
CA ALA A 79 -0.63 10.16 -12.29
C ALA A 79 0.27 10.69 -11.16
N LEU A 80 1.55 10.94 -11.44
CA LEU A 80 2.48 11.52 -10.47
C LEU A 80 2.12 12.96 -10.09
N VAL A 81 1.74 13.80 -11.07
CA VAL A 81 1.28 15.17 -10.80
C VAL A 81 0.01 15.15 -9.95
N ALA A 82 -0.94 14.27 -10.25
CA ALA A 82 -2.16 14.13 -9.46
C ALA A 82 -1.86 13.65 -8.03
N TYR A 83 -0.90 12.74 -7.84
CA TYR A 83 -0.45 12.31 -6.53
C TYR A 83 0.14 13.47 -5.71
N GLN A 84 1.00 14.29 -6.32
CA GLN A 84 1.64 15.44 -5.66
C GLN A 84 0.64 16.51 -5.18
N GLN A 85 -0.56 16.56 -5.75
CA GLN A 85 -1.62 17.49 -5.37
C GLN A 85 -2.46 17.00 -4.19
N ARG A 86 -2.27 15.76 -3.72
CA ARG A 86 -3.05 15.20 -2.62
C ARG A 86 -2.39 15.45 -1.27
N GLU A 87 -3.20 15.87 -0.31
CA GLU A 87 -2.81 15.92 1.10
C GLU A 87 -2.91 14.53 1.73
N ARG A 88 -1.77 13.89 1.97
CA ARG A 88 -1.73 12.62 2.72
C ARG A 88 -1.96 12.90 4.20
N ARG A 89 -3.12 12.46 4.66
CA ARG A 89 -3.60 12.73 6.02
C ARG A 89 -3.22 11.64 7.02
N PHE A 90 -2.94 10.41 6.60
CA PHE A 90 -2.62 9.27 7.50
C PHE A 90 -3.59 9.15 8.70
N GLY A 91 -4.88 9.40 8.47
CA GLY A 91 -5.91 9.41 9.53
C GLY A 91 -6.08 10.73 10.30
N LYS A 92 -5.35 11.80 9.95
CA LYS A 92 -5.49 13.16 10.49
C LYS A 92 -6.48 14.01 9.70
N THR A 93 -7.03 15.06 10.29
CA THR A 93 -7.77 16.11 9.57
C THR A 93 -6.79 17.11 8.92
N SER A 94 -7.20 17.88 7.91
CA SER A 94 -6.33 18.92 7.31
C SER A 94 -5.82 19.93 8.33
N GLU A 95 -6.65 20.29 9.29
CA GLU A 95 -6.31 21.21 10.38
C GLU A 95 -5.21 20.63 11.31
N GLN A 96 -5.15 19.31 11.46
CA GLN A 96 -4.11 18.61 12.22
C GLN A 96 -2.77 18.48 11.46
N LEU A 97 -2.74 18.77 10.16
CA LEU A 97 -1.50 18.79 9.38
C LEU A 97 -0.78 20.15 9.44
N SER A 98 -1.49 21.26 9.66
CA SER A 98 -0.92 22.62 9.68
C SER A 98 -0.28 23.04 11.00
N VAL A 99 -0.35 22.22 12.05
CA VAL A 99 0.14 22.53 13.41
C VAL A 99 1.41 21.72 13.76
N SER A 100 2.00 20.99 12.81
CA SER A 100 3.30 20.30 12.95
C SER A 100 4.38 21.03 12.16
#